data_AF-A0A6N7AEH5-F1
#
_entry.id   AF-A0A6N7AEH5-F1
#
_cell.length_a   1.000
_cell.length_b   1.000
_cell.length_c   1.000
_cell.angle_alpha   90.00
_cell.angle_beta   90.00
_cell.angle_gamma   90.00
#
_symmetry.space_group_name_H-M   'P 1'
#
loop_
_entity.id
_entity.type
_entity.pdbx_description
1 polymer ?
#
loop_
_entity_poly.entity_id
_entity_poly.type
_entity_poly.pdbx_seq_one_letter_code
_entity_poly.pdbx_strand_id
1 'polypeptide(L)'
;MVPVVAFDTLRFSETLVAGGFSVLQAKAVAEAFAEATGQELATKSDVIAIKNDIARLETATKNDIIRLETATKNDIARLEAATKSDTIRLETKIDTVEHRLEVAMKRMELRLIIKMGMMLTGLFTMAGGAAVVAIRIMLH
;
A
#
# COMPACT_ATOMS: atom_id res chain seq x y z
N MET A 1 38.86 8.46 20.49
CA MET A 1 39.06 7.14 21.12
C MET A 1 39.50 7.40 22.54
N VAL A 2 38.67 7.08 23.54
CA VAL A 2 39.09 7.21 24.95
C VAL A 2 40.07 6.07 25.22
N PRO A 3 41.33 6.33 25.60
CA PRO A 3 42.24 5.27 25.97
C PRO A 3 41.72 4.66 27.28
N VAL A 4 41.23 3.42 27.21
CA VAL A 4 40.96 2.63 28.42
C VAL A 4 42.33 2.22 28.96
N VAL A 5 42.80 3.00 29.94
CA VAL A 5 44.03 2.73 30.69
C VAL A 5 43.78 1.46 31.48
N ALA A 6 44.55 0.40 31.20
CA ALA A 6 44.52 -0.81 32.02
C ALA A 6 44.88 -0.44 33.47
N PHE A 7 44.16 -1.01 34.44
CA PHE A 7 44.43 -0.74 35.85
C PHE A 7 45.85 -1.19 36.19
N ASP A 8 46.71 -0.22 36.55
CA ASP A 8 48.11 -0.47 36.90
C ASP A 8 48.19 -0.87 38.38
N THR A 9 48.08 -2.17 38.63
CA THR A 9 48.12 -2.77 39.97
C THR A 9 49.40 -2.41 40.73
N LEU A 10 50.54 -2.27 40.03
CA LEU A 10 51.82 -1.94 40.65
C LEU A 10 51.81 -0.50 41.15
N ARG A 11 51.50 0.45 40.27
CA ARG A 11 51.43 1.87 40.64
C ARG A 11 50.37 2.15 41.70
N PHE A 12 49.26 1.42 41.67
CA PHE A 12 48.25 1.50 42.72
C PHE A 12 48.76 0.98 44.07
N SER A 13 49.47 -0.15 44.08
CA SER A 13 50.09 -0.68 45.32
C SER A 13 51.15 0.26 45.89
N GLU A 14 51.98 0.90 45.05
CA GLU A 14 52.97 1.89 45.47
C GLU A 14 52.30 3.11 46.12
N THR A 15 51.17 3.55 45.57
CA THR A 15 50.38 4.65 46.11
C THR A 15 49.80 4.32 47.49
N LEU A 16 49.32 3.08 47.68
CA LEU A 16 48.83 2.61 48.98
C LEU A 16 49.96 2.53 50.02
N VAL A 17 51.15 2.07 49.65
CA VAL A 17 52.32 2.06 50.54
C VAL A 17 52.72 3.48 50.94
N ALA A 18 52.73 4.43 49.99
CA ALA A 18 52.98 5.84 50.28
C ALA A 18 51.93 6.44 51.23
N GLY A 19 50.71 5.90 51.23
CA GLY A 19 49.62 6.25 52.15
C GLY A 19 49.66 5.57 53.52
N GLY A 20 50.70 4.78 53.82
CA GLY A 20 50.92 4.14 55.12
C GLY A 20 50.41 2.70 55.25
N PHE A 21 49.96 2.07 54.16
CA PHE A 21 49.66 0.63 54.15
C PHE A 21 50.96 -0.19 54.14
N SER A 22 50.95 -1.37 54.78
CA SER A 22 52.05 -2.31 54.59
C SER A 22 52.07 -2.85 53.16
N VAL A 23 53.25 -3.26 52.68
CA VAL A 23 53.43 -3.81 51.33
C VAL A 23 52.47 -4.99 51.05
N LEU A 24 52.26 -5.86 52.05
CA LEU A 24 51.33 -6.99 51.95
C LEU A 24 49.86 -6.54 51.81
N GLN A 25 49.44 -5.54 52.61
CA GLN A 25 48.08 -5.00 52.52
C GLN A 25 47.84 -4.26 51.20
N ALA A 26 48.81 -3.43 50.78
CA ALA A 26 48.74 -2.70 49.52
C ALA A 26 48.61 -3.64 48.32
N LYS A 27 49.38 -4.74 48.30
CA LYS A 27 49.31 -5.75 47.24
C LYS A 27 47.95 -6.46 47.23
N ALA A 28 47.47 -6.91 48.39
CA ALA A 28 46.18 -7.60 48.49
C ALA A 28 45.00 -6.71 48.05
N VAL A 29 45.01 -5.43 48.42
CA VAL A 29 43.98 -4.47 48.01
C VAL A 29 44.05 -4.17 46.51
N ALA A 30 45.27 -4.03 45.96
CA ALA A 30 45.46 -3.79 44.54
C ALA A 30 44.98 -4.98 43.67
N GLU A 31 45.26 -6.21 44.09
CA GLU A 31 44.81 -7.44 43.42
C GLU A 31 43.29 -7.60 43.51
N ALA A 32 42.70 -7.44 44.70
CA ALA A 32 41.25 -7.53 44.88
C ALA A 32 40.50 -6.44 44.07
N PHE A 33 41.05 -5.24 43.97
CA PHE A 33 40.46 -4.16 43.18
C PHE A 33 40.58 -4.42 41.67
N ALA A 34 41.72 -4.93 41.20
CA ALA A 34 41.90 -5.32 39.81
C ALA A 34 40.94 -6.46 39.41
N GLU A 35 40.73 -7.42 40.30
CA GLU A 35 39.79 -8.53 40.09
C GLU A 35 38.34 -8.05 40.06
N ALA A 36 37.92 -7.21 41.02
CA ALA A 36 36.57 -6.66 41.07
C ALA A 36 36.25 -5.79 39.83
N THR A 37 37.17 -4.90 39.43
CA THR A 37 36.98 -4.03 38.27
C THR A 37 37.08 -4.75 36.93
N GLY A 38 37.82 -5.86 36.86
CA GLY A 38 37.91 -6.70 35.67
C GLY A 38 36.62 -7.46 35.34
N GLN A 39 35.76 -7.72 36.34
CA GLN A 39 34.52 -8.49 36.16
C GLN A 39 33.29 -7.63 35.83
N GLU A 40 33.24 -6.37 36.28
CA GLU A 40 32.05 -5.50 36.08
C GLU A 40 32.12 -4.62 34.81
N LEU A 41 33.29 -4.48 34.19
CA LEU A 41 33.47 -3.60 33.03
C LEU A 41 33.29 -4.33 31.70
N ALA A 42 32.46 -3.76 30.82
CA ALA A 42 32.40 -4.17 29.42
C ALA A 42 33.79 -4.07 28.78
N THR A 43 34.24 -5.15 28.18
CA THR A 43 35.56 -5.28 27.59
C THR A 43 35.63 -4.63 26.21
N LYS A 44 36.85 -4.45 25.69
CA LYS A 44 37.04 -4.04 24.29
C LYS A 44 36.37 -5.00 23.31
N SER A 45 36.31 -6.29 23.66
CA SER A 45 35.64 -7.32 22.85
C SER A 45 34.15 -7.04 22.74
N ASP A 46 33.50 -6.68 23.85
CA ASP A 46 32.06 -6.38 23.87
C ASP A 46 31.73 -5.16 23.00
N VAL A 47 32.57 -4.12 23.06
CA VAL A 47 32.42 -2.93 22.21
C VAL A 47 32.60 -3.28 20.72
N ILE A 48 33.55 -4.16 20.39
CA ILE A 48 33.76 -4.60 19.00
C ILE A 48 32.57 -5.43 18.52
N ALA A 49 32.05 -6.34 19.36
CA ALA A 49 30.88 -7.15 19.05
C ALA A 49 29.66 -6.25 18.76
N ILE A 50 29.39 -5.27 19.63
CA ILE A 50 28.30 -4.30 19.44
C ILE A 50 28.48 -3.50 18.13
N LYS A 51 29.70 -3.04 17.83
CA LYS A 51 29.97 -2.34 16.56
C LYS A 51 29.67 -3.20 15.34
N ASN A 52 30.06 -4.47 15.38
CA ASN A 52 29.80 -5.40 14.29
C ASN A 52 28.29 -5.67 14.14
N ASP A 53 27.57 -5.82 15.25
CA ASP A 53 26.13 -6.01 15.22
C ASP A 53 25.41 -4.76 14.70
N ILE A 54 25.84 -3.56 15.08
CA ILE A 54 25.34 -2.30 14.51
C ILE A 54 25.57 -2.27 13.00
N ALA A 55 26.79 -2.56 12.52
CA ALA A 55 27.07 -2.55 11.08
C ALA A 55 26.23 -3.57 10.29
N ARG A 56 25.98 -4.74 10.90
CA ARG A 56 25.07 -5.75 10.33
C ARG A 56 23.64 -5.26 10.28
N LEU A 57 23.15 -4.64 11.36
CA LEU A 57 21.80 -4.07 11.42
C LEU A 57 21.61 -2.92 10.44
N GLU A 58 22.59 -2.04 10.29
CA GLU A 58 22.58 -0.96 9.30
C GLU A 58 22.46 -1.52 7.87
N THR A 59 23.24 -2.56 7.56
CA THR A 59 23.20 -3.23 6.25
C THR A 59 21.87 -3.91 6.01
N ALA A 60 21.36 -4.67 7.00
CA ALA A 60 20.07 -5.35 6.91
C ALA A 60 18.93 -4.35 6.71
N THR A 61 18.92 -3.28 7.50
CA THR A 61 17.91 -2.21 7.43
C THR A 61 17.92 -1.53 6.07
N LYS A 62 19.10 -1.22 5.52
CA LYS A 62 19.23 -0.63 4.19
C LYS A 62 18.66 -1.57 3.11
N ASN A 63 18.95 -2.86 3.20
CA ASN A 63 18.43 -3.85 2.25
C ASN A 63 16.90 -3.98 2.36
N ASP A 64 16.34 -3.99 3.57
CA ASP A 64 14.90 -4.05 3.77
C ASP A 64 14.20 -2.80 3.24
N ILE A 65 14.78 -1.62 3.42
CA ILE A 65 14.27 -0.37 2.81
C ILE A 65 14.23 -0.47 1.28
N ILE A 66 15.29 -0.95 0.65
CA ILE A 66 15.34 -1.12 -0.82
C ILE A 66 14.29 -2.13 -1.31
N ARG A 67 14.12 -3.23 -0.57
CA ARG A 67 13.11 -4.25 -0.88
C ARG A 67 11.70 -3.68 -0.77
N LEU A 68 11.41 -2.94 0.31
CA LEU A 68 10.13 -2.28 0.50
C LEU A 68 9.85 -1.22 -0.57
N GLU A 69 10.84 -0.40 -0.92
CA GLU A 69 10.70 0.60 -1.98
C GLU A 69 10.36 -0.07 -3.33
N THR A 70 11.05 -1.16 -3.66
CA THR A 70 10.80 -1.92 -4.89
C THR A 70 9.41 -2.57 -4.88
N ALA A 71 9.02 -3.20 -3.77
CA ALA A 71 7.70 -3.81 -3.63
C ALA A 71 6.59 -2.77 -3.79
N THR A 72 6.71 -1.62 -3.12
CA THR A 72 5.73 -0.52 -3.22
C THR A 72 5.63 0.03 -4.64
N LYS A 73 6.76 0.22 -5.34
CA LYS A 73 6.75 0.64 -6.76
C LYS A 73 6.00 -0.37 -7.64
N ASN A 74 6.23 -1.66 -7.44
CA ASN A 74 5.54 -2.71 -8.19
C ASN A 74 4.04 -2.75 -7.89
N ASP A 75 3.64 -2.60 -6.63
CA ASP A 75 2.24 -2.58 -6.25
C ASP A 75 1.51 -1.36 -6.82
N ILE A 76 2.13 -0.18 -6.81
CA ILE A 76 1.59 1.02 -7.48
C ILE A 76 1.39 0.76 -8.98
N ALA A 77 2.40 0.23 -9.68
CA ALA A 77 2.29 -0.06 -11.11
C ALA A 77 1.17 -1.07 -11.41
N ARG A 78 0.99 -2.08 -10.55
CA ARG A 78 -0.10 -3.06 -10.67
C ARG A 78 -1.46 -2.42 -10.47
N LEU A 79 -1.61 -1.54 -9.47
CA LEU A 79 -2.85 -0.82 -9.21
C LEU A 79 -3.20 0.15 -10.34
N GLU A 80 -2.22 0.87 -10.88
CA GLU A 80 -2.41 1.74 -12.05
C GLU A 80 -2.89 0.94 -13.28
N ALA A 81 -2.26 -0.19 -13.56
CA ALA A 81 -2.66 -1.07 -14.66
C ALA A 81 -4.07 -1.64 -14.48
N ALA A 82 -4.40 -2.11 -13.27
CA ALA A 82 -5.72 -2.62 -12.93
C ALA A 82 -6.80 -1.53 -13.09
N THR A 83 -6.53 -0.33 -12.57
CA THR A 83 -7.44 0.82 -12.66
C THR A 83 -7.69 1.21 -14.11
N LYS A 84 -6.64 1.29 -14.93
CA LYS A 84 -6.76 1.57 -16.37
C LYS A 84 -7.61 0.51 -17.09
N SER A 85 -7.40 -0.77 -16.77
CA SER A 85 -8.19 -1.86 -17.33
C SER A 85 -9.67 -1.76 -16.92
N ASP A 86 -9.95 -1.40 -15.67
CA ASP A 86 -11.32 -1.21 -15.20
C ASP A 86 -12.01 -0.01 -15.85
N THR A 87 -11.30 1.10 -16.05
CA THR A 87 -11.80 2.26 -16.80
C THR A 87 -12.20 1.87 -18.21
N ILE A 88 -11.32 1.20 -18.97
CA ILE A 88 -11.61 0.75 -20.35
C ILE A 88 -12.84 -0.19 -20.37
N ARG A 89 -12.91 -1.11 -19.41
CA ARG A 89 -14.04 -2.04 -19.28
C ARG A 89 -15.35 -1.31 -19.01
N LEU A 90 -15.32 -0.27 -18.18
CA LEU A 90 -16.50 0.56 -17.89
C LEU A 90 -16.91 1.39 -19.09
N GLU A 91 -15.97 2.02 -19.80
CA GLU A 91 -16.22 2.75 -21.06
C GLU A 91 -16.92 1.84 -22.08
N THR A 92 -16.39 0.63 -22.31
CA THR A 92 -17.00 -0.34 -23.23
C THR A 92 -18.42 -0.73 -22.82
N LYS A 93 -18.67 -0.87 -21.51
CA LYS A 93 -20.01 -1.18 -20.99
C LYS A 93 -20.98 -0.01 -21.19
N ILE A 94 -20.51 1.22 -21.01
CA ILE A 94 -21.30 2.44 -21.27
C ILE A 94 -21.68 2.48 -22.74
N ASP A 95 -20.72 2.36 -23.66
CA ASP A 95 -20.99 2.34 -25.10
C ASP A 95 -22.02 1.26 -25.49
N THR A 96 -21.89 0.07 -24.90
CA THR A 96 -22.83 -1.03 -25.12
C THR A 96 -24.24 -0.68 -24.64
N VAL A 97 -24.38 -0.05 -23.47
CA VAL A 97 -25.67 0.37 -22.92
C VAL A 97 -26.28 1.49 -23.75
N GLU A 98 -25.48 2.49 -24.14
CA GLU A 98 -25.91 3.58 -25.01
C GLU A 98 -26.44 3.05 -26.35
N HIS A 99 -25.70 2.16 -27.00
CA HIS A 99 -26.13 1.56 -28.26
C HIS A 99 -27.41 0.74 -28.11
N ARG A 100 -27.54 -0.05 -27.03
CA ARG A 100 -28.77 -0.80 -26.74
C ARG A 100 -29.96 0.13 -26.54
N LEU A 101 -29.76 1.26 -25.86
CA LEU A 101 -30.80 2.26 -25.65
C LEU A 101 -31.22 2.91 -26.97
N GLU A 102 -30.26 3.29 -27.81
CA GLU A 102 -30.52 3.85 -29.14
C GLU A 102 -31.36 2.89 -30.01
N VAL A 103 -30.97 1.62 -30.07
CA VAL A 103 -31.71 0.59 -30.80
C VAL A 103 -33.12 0.38 -30.23
N ALA A 104 -33.26 0.38 -28.89
CA ALA A 104 -34.55 0.25 -28.24
C ALA A 104 -35.48 1.42 -28.56
N MET A 105 -34.96 2.66 -28.55
CA MET A 105 -35.72 3.86 -28.90
C MET A 105 -36.17 3.84 -30.37
N LYS A 106 -35.26 3.56 -31.31
CA LYS A 106 -35.61 3.43 -32.75
C LYS A 106 -36.69 2.37 -32.99
N ARG A 107 -36.61 1.24 -32.28
CA ARG A 107 -37.63 0.18 -32.35
C ARG A 107 -38.98 0.65 -31.80
N MET A 108 -38.99 1.40 -30.69
CA MET A 108 -40.21 1.97 -30.14
C MET A 108 -40.84 2.99 -31.09
N GLU A 109 -40.04 3.90 -31.64
CA GLU A 109 -40.48 4.90 -32.61
C GLU A 109 -41.13 4.24 -33.83
N LEU A 110 -40.48 3.24 -34.43
CA LEU A 110 -41.02 2.48 -35.55
C LEU A 110 -42.34 1.79 -35.20
N ARG A 111 -42.42 1.13 -34.04
CA ARG A 111 -43.66 0.48 -33.58
C ARG A 111 -44.79 1.49 -33.38
N LEU A 112 -44.48 2.68 -32.85
CA LEU A 112 -45.45 3.74 -32.67
C LEU A 112 -45.97 4.23 -34.02
N ILE A 113 -45.06 4.53 -34.96
CA ILE A 113 -45.40 4.96 -36.32
C ILE A 113 -46.32 3.94 -37.00
N ILE A 114 -45.96 2.64 -36.96
CA ILE A 114 -46.76 1.57 -37.57
C ILE A 114 -48.15 1.51 -36.93
N LYS A 115 -48.26 1.50 -35.60
CA LYS A 115 -49.55 1.44 -34.89
C LYS A 115 -50.42 2.67 -35.19
N MET A 116 -49.84 3.86 -35.21
CA MET A 116 -50.54 5.10 -35.55
C MET A 116 -51.04 5.08 -37.00
N GLY A 117 -50.21 4.62 -37.94
CA GLY A 117 -50.59 4.44 -39.34
C GLY A 117 -51.79 3.50 -39.50
N MET A 118 -51.76 2.34 -38.83
CA MET A 118 -52.88 1.39 -38.83
C MET A 118 -54.17 2.00 -38.25
N MET A 119 -54.08 2.73 -37.13
CA MET A 119 -55.24 3.41 -36.52
C MET A 119 -55.85 4.46 -37.44
N LEU A 120 -55.02 5.29 -38.09
CA LEU A 120 -55.49 6.30 -39.04
C LEU A 120 -56.19 5.64 -40.22
N THR A 121 -55.60 4.60 -40.83
CA THR A 121 -56.26 3.88 -41.94
C THR A 121 -57.60 3.27 -41.51
N GLY A 122 -57.66 2.69 -40.31
CA GLY A 122 -58.91 2.16 -39.75
C GLY A 122 -59.99 3.23 -39.62
N LEU A 123 -59.65 4.40 -39.06
CA LEU A 123 -60.60 5.51 -38.91
C LEU A 123 -61.14 6.00 -40.26
N PHE A 124 -60.29 6.13 -41.29
CA PHE A 124 -60.72 6.53 -42.64
C PHE A 124 -61.65 5.49 -43.28
N THR A 125 -61.37 4.20 -43.15
CA THR A 125 -62.25 3.14 -43.69
C THR A 125 -63.62 3.12 -43.03
N MET A 126 -63.69 3.34 -41.71
CA MET A 126 -64.97 3.40 -40.99
C MET A 126 -65.79 4.64 -41.36
N ALA A 127 -65.16 5.81 -41.44
CA ALA A 127 -65.85 7.05 -41.82
C ALA A 127 -66.32 7.04 -43.29
N GLY A 128 -65.49 6.55 -44.21
CA GLY A 128 -65.85 6.39 -45.63
C GLY A 128 -66.97 5.38 -45.84
N GLY A 129 -66.92 4.24 -45.14
CA GLY A 129 -67.99 3.24 -45.16
C GLY A 129 -69.33 3.81 -44.67
N ALA A 130 -69.31 4.55 -43.55
CA ALA A 130 -70.50 5.21 -43.02
C ALA A 130 -71.08 6.25 -44.00
N ALA A 131 -70.23 7.06 -44.63
CA ALA A 131 -70.65 8.06 -45.62
C ALA A 131 -71.30 7.43 -46.86
N VAL A 132 -70.72 6.35 -47.39
CA VAL A 132 -71.28 5.64 -48.56
C VAL A 132 -72.63 5.00 -48.24
N VAL A 133 -72.77 4.39 -47.06
CA VAL A 133 -74.05 3.82 -46.60
C VAL A 133 -75.10 4.92 -46.42
N ALA A 134 -74.73 6.06 -45.81
CA ALA A 134 -75.64 7.19 -45.64
C ALA A 134 -76.14 7.76 -46.98
N ILE A 135 -75.24 7.92 -47.96
CA ILE A 135 -75.61 8.38 -49.32
C ILE A 135 -76.54 7.39 -50.00
N ARG A 136 -76.29 6.07 -49.87
CA ARG A 136 -77.12 5.01 -50.46
C ARG A 136 -78.56 5.04 -49.91
N ILE A 137 -78.71 5.24 -48.61
CA ILE A 137 -80.02 5.33 -47.92
C ILE A 137 -80.79 6.59 -48.37
N MET A 138 -80.11 7.70 -48.62
CA MET A 138 -80.75 8.97 -49.01
C MET A 138 -81.20 9.01 -50.48
N LEU A 139 -80.68 8.11 -51.32
CA LEU A 139 -80.99 8.00 -52.75
C LEU A 139 -82.10 6.96 -53.09
N HIS A 140 -82.64 6.25 -52.10
CA HIS A 140 -83.80 5.36 -52.23
C HIS A 140 -84.99 5.96 -51.47
#